data_AF-A0A8J2ELJ6-F1
#
_entry.id   AF-A0A8J2ELJ6-F1
#
_cell.length_a   1.000
_cell.length_b   1.000
_cell.length_c   1.000
_cell.angle_alpha   90.00
_cell.angle_beta   90.00
_cell.angle_gamma   90.00
#
_symmetry.space_group_name_H-M   'P 1'
#
loop_
_entity.id
_entity.type
_entity.pdbx_description
1 polymer ?
#
loop_
_entity_poly.entity_id
_entity_poly.type
_entity_poly.pdbx_seq_one_letter_code
_entity_poly.pdbx_strand_id
1 'polypeptide(L)'
;MSSSPGRTRGHHPMIPPPGYRFVPKQQHVCGQAGCFTCYDIWCERCESKDRRILELEMRNNELVKHITLLQAKLFPRGGSPSAGSAPSAPTKG
;
A
#
# COMPACT_ATOMS: atom_id res chain seq x y z
N MET A 1 8.84 -21.44 61.58
CA MET A 1 7.81 -20.78 60.74
C MET A 1 8.36 -20.75 59.33
N SER A 2 7.92 -21.69 58.49
CA SER A 2 8.43 -21.84 57.12
C SER A 2 7.64 -20.94 56.20
N SER A 3 8.26 -19.88 55.70
CA SER A 3 7.68 -18.97 54.71
C SER A 3 7.59 -19.70 53.37
N SER A 4 6.38 -20.01 52.92
CA SER A 4 6.11 -20.52 51.58
C SER A 4 6.66 -19.57 50.51
N PRO A 5 7.41 -20.05 49.51
CA PRO A 5 7.86 -19.19 48.43
C PRO A 5 6.65 -18.73 47.63
N GLY A 6 6.50 -17.40 47.51
CA GLY A 6 5.48 -16.76 46.71
C GLY A 6 5.46 -17.37 45.31
N ARG A 7 4.30 -17.94 44.97
CA ARG A 7 3.93 -18.44 43.65
C ARG A 7 4.28 -17.36 42.63
N THR A 8 5.40 -17.51 41.93
CA THR A 8 5.72 -16.70 40.76
C THR A 8 4.61 -16.99 39.76
N ARG A 9 3.69 -16.03 39.57
CA ARG A 9 2.74 -16.07 38.46
C ARG A 9 3.61 -15.99 37.20
N GLY A 10 4.01 -17.15 36.69
CA GLY A 10 4.80 -17.24 35.48
C GLY A 10 4.06 -16.46 34.40
N HIS A 11 4.63 -15.34 33.97
CA HIS A 11 4.21 -14.72 32.73
C HIS A 11 4.44 -15.79 31.67
N HIS A 12 3.35 -16.37 31.16
CA HIS A 12 3.46 -17.32 30.05
C HIS A 12 4.26 -16.64 28.93
N PRO A 13 5.20 -17.35 28.27
CA PRO A 13 5.83 -16.82 27.07
C PRO A 13 4.72 -16.35 26.13
N MET A 14 4.76 -15.07 25.78
CA MET A 14 3.76 -14.45 24.91
C MET A 14 3.88 -15.11 23.53
N ILE A 15 3.06 -16.13 23.31
CA ILE A 15 2.83 -16.68 21.97
C ILE A 15 1.99 -15.63 21.24
N PRO A 16 2.45 -15.08 20.11
CA PRO A 16 1.65 -14.10 19.39
C PRO A 16 0.31 -14.73 19.00
N PRO A 17 -0.80 -13.96 19.02
CA PRO A 17 -2.07 -14.44 18.51
C PRO A 17 -1.91 -14.96 17.07
N PRO A 18 -2.72 -15.95 16.64
CA PRO A 18 -2.64 -16.48 15.29
C PRO A 18 -2.68 -15.37 14.23
N GLY A 19 -1.74 -15.40 13.27
CA GLY A 19 -1.60 -14.40 12.21
C GLY A 19 -0.79 -13.15 12.58
N TYR A 20 -0.25 -13.10 13.79
CA TYR A 20 0.71 -12.07 14.22
C TYR A 20 2.09 -12.68 14.49
N ARG A 21 3.15 -11.90 14.28
CA ARG A 21 4.53 -12.27 14.59
C ARG A 21 5.20 -11.16 15.37
N PHE A 22 5.96 -11.50 16.40
CA PHE A 22 6.84 -10.55 17.08
C PHE A 22 8.19 -10.49 16.36
N VAL A 23 8.59 -9.30 15.91
CA VAL A 23 9.85 -9.07 15.19
C VAL A 23 10.79 -8.27 16.09
N PRO A 24 11.98 -8.78 16.45
CA PRO A 24 12.94 -8.03 17.24
C PRO A 24 13.39 -6.75 16.50
N LYS A 25 13.34 -5.62 17.19
CA LYS A 25 13.88 -4.32 16.70
C LYS A 25 15.40 -4.22 16.82
N GLN A 26 15.95 -4.95 17.79
CA GLN A 26 17.34 -4.85 18.21
C GLN A 26 17.97 -6.24 18.26
N GLN A 27 19.29 -6.29 18.11
CA GLN A 27 20.05 -7.55 18.16
C GLN A 27 19.99 -8.20 19.55
N HIS A 28 19.89 -7.40 20.61
CA HIS A 28 19.70 -7.87 21.98
C HIS A 28 18.28 -7.56 22.46
N VAL A 29 17.56 -8.60 22.87
CA VAL A 29 16.22 -8.51 23.44
C VAL A 29 16.29 -8.72 24.95
N CYS A 30 15.49 -7.99 25.74
CA CYS A 30 15.54 -8.06 27.21
C CYS A 30 14.97 -9.37 27.80
N GLY A 31 14.48 -10.28 26.97
CA GLY A 31 13.87 -11.56 27.41
C GLY A 31 12.51 -11.41 28.11
N GLN A 32 12.03 -10.19 28.37
CA GLN A 32 10.72 -9.96 28.96
C GLN A 32 9.60 -10.17 27.93
N ALA A 33 8.62 -10.99 28.30
CA ALA A 33 7.46 -11.27 27.47
C ALA A 33 6.63 -9.99 27.25
N GLY A 34 6.34 -9.65 25.99
CA GLY A 34 5.52 -8.49 25.63
C GLY A 34 6.25 -7.14 25.71
N CYS A 35 7.58 -7.11 25.67
CA CYS A 35 8.33 -5.86 25.59
C CYS A 35 8.16 -5.17 24.23
N PHE A 36 7.23 -4.22 24.13
CA PHE A 36 6.99 -3.42 22.90
C PHE A 36 8.16 -2.49 22.52
N THR A 37 9.10 -2.27 23.44
CA THR A 37 10.36 -1.57 23.17
C THR A 37 11.34 -2.45 22.40
N CYS A 38 11.35 -3.76 22.66
CA CYS A 38 12.24 -4.72 22.01
C CYS A 38 11.64 -5.34 20.74
N TYR A 39 10.30 -5.43 20.66
CA TYR A 39 9.61 -6.11 19.56
C TYR A 39 8.62 -5.19 18.86
N ASP A 40 8.55 -5.31 17.53
CA ASP A 40 7.39 -4.89 16.75
C ASP A 40 6.39 -6.03 16.59
N ILE A 41 5.13 -5.66 16.39
CA ILE A 41 4.06 -6.59 16.07
C ILE A 41 3.78 -6.52 14.58
N TRP A 42 4.04 -7.62 13.90
CA TRP A 42 3.73 -7.79 12.49
C TRP A 42 2.41 -8.54 12.32
N CYS A 43 1.55 -8.08 11.40
CA CYS A 43 0.31 -8.75 11.04
C CYS A 43 0.41 -9.31 9.62
N GLU A 44 0.35 -10.63 9.47
CA GLU A 44 0.46 -11.31 8.16
C GLU A 44 -0.66 -10.90 7.20
N ARG A 45 -1.86 -10.64 7.73
CA ARG A 45 -3.00 -10.17 6.94
C ARG A 45 -2.78 -8.75 6.44
N CYS A 46 -2.18 -7.88 7.23
CA CYS A 46 -1.87 -6.51 6.80
C CYS A 46 -0.82 -6.54 5.70
N GLU A 47 0.25 -7.31 5.87
CA GLU A 47 1.26 -7.46 4.83
C GLU A 47 0.67 -8.02 3.52
N SER A 48 -0.15 -9.07 3.61
CA SER A 48 -0.81 -9.64 2.43
C SER A 48 -1.69 -8.62 1.70
N LYS A 49 -2.38 -7.75 2.46
CA LYS A 49 -3.18 -6.66 1.90
C LYS A 49 -2.30 -5.61 1.23
N ASP A 50 -1.22 -5.18 1.86
CA ASP A 50 -0.32 -4.15 1.33
C ASP A 50 0.34 -4.62 0.03
N ARG A 51 0.82 -5.88 -0.01
CA ARG A 51 1.32 -6.50 -1.25
C ARG A 51 0.26 -6.49 -2.34
N ARG A 52 -0.98 -6.84 -2.00
CA ARG A 52 -2.08 -6.89 -2.97
C ARG A 52 -2.46 -5.51 -3.49
N ILE A 53 -2.45 -4.49 -2.64
CA ILE A 53 -2.71 -3.10 -3.03
C ILE A 53 -1.65 -2.67 -4.05
N LEU A 54 -0.37 -2.88 -3.77
CA LEU A 54 0.73 -2.53 -4.67
C LEU A 54 0.60 -3.22 -6.03
N GLU A 55 0.29 -4.52 -6.05
CA GLU A 55 0.04 -5.25 -7.31
C GLU A 55 -1.11 -4.63 -8.12
N LEU A 56 -2.19 -4.26 -7.46
CA LEU A 56 -3.36 -3.65 -8.10
C LEU A 56 -3.04 -2.26 -8.63
N GLU A 57 -2.26 -1.46 -7.91
CA GLU A 57 -1.80 -0.14 -8.37
C GLU A 57 -0.91 -0.26 -9.61
N MET A 58 0.02 -1.20 -9.64
CA MET A 58 0.85 -1.47 -10.82
C MET A 58 -0.01 -1.87 -12.04
N ARG A 59 -0.98 -2.76 -11.84
CA ARG A 59 -1.90 -3.18 -12.92
C ARG A 59 -2.78 -2.03 -13.40
N ASN A 60 -3.29 -1.21 -12.48
CA ASN A 60 -4.12 -0.06 -12.81
C ASN A 60 -3.33 0.95 -13.65
N ASN A 61 -2.11 1.29 -13.21
CA ASN A 61 -1.22 2.18 -13.97
C ASN A 61 -0.93 1.67 -15.39
N GLU A 62 -0.75 0.37 -15.56
CA GLU A 62 -0.54 -0.21 -16.90
C GLU A 62 -1.81 -0.14 -17.76
N LEU A 63 -2.99 -0.41 -17.18
CA LEU A 63 -4.26 -0.26 -17.88
C LEU A 63 -4.51 1.18 -18.32
N VAL A 64 -4.19 2.16 -17.48
CA VAL A 64 -4.32 3.59 -17.80
C VAL A 64 -3.46 3.97 -19.01
N LYS A 65 -2.21 3.46 -19.08
CA LYS A 65 -1.35 3.68 -20.26
C LYS A 65 -1.97 3.10 -21.53
N HIS A 66 -2.44 1.85 -21.47
CA HIS A 66 -3.10 1.22 -22.61
C HIS A 66 -4.34 1.97 -23.07
N ILE A 67 -5.20 2.39 -22.13
CA ILE A 67 -6.39 3.19 -22.44
C ILE A 67 -5.99 4.50 -23.11
N THR A 68 -4.98 5.19 -22.58
CA THR A 68 -4.47 6.45 -23.16
C THR A 68 -3.98 6.25 -24.60
N LEU A 69 -3.24 5.18 -24.87
CA LEU A 69 -2.77 4.85 -26.22
C LEU A 69 -3.93 4.54 -27.18
N LEU A 70 -4.95 3.80 -26.71
CA LEU A 70 -6.13 3.50 -27.50
C LEU A 70 -6.95 4.76 -27.78
N GLN A 71 -7.15 5.62 -26.79
CA GLN A 71 -7.84 6.90 -26.96
C GLN A 71 -7.12 7.79 -27.99
N ALA A 72 -5.79 7.86 -27.96
CA ALA A 72 -5.03 8.62 -28.95
C ALA A 72 -5.19 8.06 -30.38
N LYS A 73 -5.34 6.75 -30.54
CA LYS A 73 -5.56 6.11 -31.84
C LYS A 73 -6.99 6.33 -32.37
N LEU A 74 -7.99 6.24 -31.49
CA LEU A 74 -9.40 6.35 -31.86
C LEU A 74 -9.86 7.80 -32.01
N PHE A 75 -9.30 8.70 -31.21
CA PHE A 75 -9.61 10.13 -31.20
C PHE A 75 -8.30 10.93 -31.30
N PRO A 76 -7.64 10.95 -32.48
CA PRO A 76 -6.47 11.78 -32.66
C PRO A 76 -6.83 13.24 -32.35
N ARG A 77 -6.15 13.85 -31.39
CA ARG A 77 -6.25 15.30 -31.13
C ARG A 77 -5.62 16.04 -32.31
N GLY A 78 -6.37 16.17 -33.38
CA GLY A 78 -5.90 16.64 -34.67
C GLY A 78 -6.78 16.09 -35.78
N GLY A 79 -8.08 16.41 -35.75
CA GLY A 79 -8.82 16.46 -37.00
C GLY A 79 -8.08 17.44 -37.91
N SER A 80 -7.77 17.01 -39.14
CA SER A 80 -7.29 17.91 -40.20
C SER A 80 -8.09 19.22 -40.21
N PRO A 81 -7.47 20.36 -40.55
CA PRO A 81 -8.20 21.59 -40.77
C PRO A 81 -9.22 21.32 -41.87
N SER A 82 -10.50 21.21 -41.51
CA SER A 82 -11.57 21.26 -42.49
C SER A 82 -11.54 22.67 -43.06
N ALA A 83 -10.98 22.80 -44.25
CA ALA A 83 -11.18 23.95 -45.12
C ALA A 83 -12.67 24.32 -45.11
N GLY A 84 -13.00 25.49 -44.58
CA GLY A 84 -14.41 25.87 -44.38
C GLY A 84 -14.67 27.21 -43.70
N SER A 85 -13.65 27.88 -43.16
CA SER A 85 -13.80 29.27 -42.70
C SER A 85 -13.11 30.19 -43.70
N ALA A 86 -13.84 30.55 -44.76
CA ALA A 86 -13.46 31.64 -45.65
C ALA A 86 -13.33 32.94 -44.84
N PRO A 87 -12.32 33.78 -45.09
CA PRO A 87 -12.29 35.12 -44.53
C PRO A 87 -13.37 35.96 -45.21
N SER A 88 -14.40 36.36 -44.46
CA SER A 88 -15.35 37.37 -44.90
C SER A 88 -14.60 38.69 -45.12
N ALA A 89 -14.39 39.06 -46.38
CA ALA A 89 -13.94 40.39 -46.75
C ALA A 89 -15.01 41.43 -46.39
N PRO A 90 -14.65 42.63 -45.90
CA PRO A 90 -15.62 43.66 -45.61
C PRO A 90 -16.06 44.32 -46.92
N THR A 91 -17.34 44.17 -47.28
CA THR A 91 -17.97 44.95 -48.36
C THR A 91 -18.21 46.37 -47.85
N LYS A 92 -17.60 47.35 -48.52
CA LYS A 92 -17.88 48.78 -48.38
C LYS A 92 -19.34 49.07 -48.77
N GLY A 93 -20.05 49.82 -47.92
CA GLY A 93 -21.31 50.49 -48.18
C GLY A 93 -21.36 51.77 -47.37
#